data_AF-K1YW09-F1
#
_entry.id   AF-K1YW09-F1
#
_cell.length_a   1.000
_cell.length_b   1.000
_cell.length_c   1.000
_cell.angle_alpha   90.00
_cell.angle_beta   90.00
_cell.angle_gamma   90.00
#
_symmetry.space_group_name_H-M   'P 1'
#
loop_
_entity.id
_entity.type
_entity.pdbx_description
1 polymer ?
#
loop_
_entity_poly.entity_id
_entity_poly.type
_entity_poly.pdbx_seq_one_letter_code
_entity_poly.pdbx_strand_id
1 'polypeptide(L)'
;AAPQVQYKIITDLKHEGVISETHAQHLKALLPSTLSTIKVAQNQAPLTHATLTNRLAISGHLAFSQAEITALHERGQRAVFVSAHNRQDDSLILKAGDGIIDIWGFAKHAFDTFTQNGIGLAVFPQGQWASKDESAFTLTETTFSSGDEITITADGQIYEGLHEVVEVPIESVVLGGALMAGQMMPPLIPMPTVGL
;
A
#
# COMPACT_ATOMS: atom_id res chain seq x y z
N ALA A 1 8.88 7.48 4.28
CA ALA A 1 7.62 7.44 5.07
C ALA A 1 6.44 7.22 4.12
N ALA A 2 5.26 6.79 4.59
CA ALA A 2 4.10 6.62 3.71
C ALA A 2 3.66 7.98 3.10
N PRO A 3 3.12 8.03 1.85
CA PRO A 3 2.77 9.27 1.16
C PRO A 3 1.95 10.25 1.99
N GLN A 4 0.89 9.77 2.65
CA GLN A 4 0.01 10.57 3.50
C GLN A 4 0.74 11.21 4.68
N VAL A 5 1.74 10.51 5.22
CA VAL A 5 2.59 11.04 6.30
C VAL A 5 3.52 12.11 5.76
N GLN A 6 4.13 11.88 4.59
CA GLN A 6 4.97 12.89 3.93
C GLN A 6 4.15 14.15 3.60
N TYR A 7 2.94 13.98 3.04
CA TYR A 7 2.04 15.08 2.72
C TYR A 7 1.65 15.89 3.96
N LYS A 8 1.36 15.21 5.09
CA LYS A 8 1.08 15.86 6.37
C LYS A 8 2.28 16.66 6.85
N ILE A 9 3.47 16.07 6.89
CA ILE A 9 4.71 16.74 7.32
C ILE A 9 4.96 18.00 6.48
N ILE A 10 4.85 17.91 5.15
CA ILE A 10 5.04 19.06 4.27
C ILE A 10 4.01 20.16 4.56
N THR A 11 2.77 19.78 4.84
CA THR A 11 1.69 20.72 5.18
C THR A 11 1.95 21.41 6.53
N ASP A 12 2.40 20.66 7.52
CA ASP A 12 2.73 21.18 8.86
C ASP A 12 3.94 22.12 8.79
N LEU A 13 5.03 21.72 8.12
CA LEU A 13 6.22 22.57 7.92
C LEU A 13 5.90 23.89 7.22
N LYS A 14 4.96 23.87 6.27
CA LYS A 14 4.47 25.08 5.61
C LYS A 14 3.67 25.96 6.59
N HIS A 15 2.80 25.36 7.38
CA HIS A 15 1.97 26.07 8.37
C HIS A 15 2.81 26.72 9.46
N GLU A 16 3.86 26.03 9.91
CA GLU A 16 4.83 26.51 10.90
C GLU A 16 5.82 27.55 10.33
N GLY A 17 5.76 27.83 9.02
CA GLY A 17 6.64 28.79 8.36
C GLY A 17 8.08 28.31 8.16
N VAL A 18 8.33 27.01 8.32
CA VAL A 18 9.67 26.40 8.11
C VAL A 18 10.03 26.38 6.62
N ILE A 19 9.04 26.17 5.74
CA ILE A 19 9.21 26.19 4.28
C ILE A 19 8.19 27.14 3.62
N SER A 20 8.54 27.67 2.45
CA SER A 20 7.65 28.53 1.66
C SER A 20 6.53 27.73 0.99
N GLU A 21 5.44 28.42 0.61
CA GLU A 21 4.34 27.82 -0.16
C GLU A 21 4.84 27.17 -1.45
N THR A 22 5.71 27.85 -2.21
CA THR A 22 6.27 27.32 -3.46
C THR A 22 7.09 26.05 -3.22
N HIS A 23 7.88 26.00 -2.13
CA HIS A 23 8.66 24.80 -1.80
C HIS A 23 7.73 23.66 -1.37
N ALA A 24 6.71 23.93 -0.56
CA ALA A 24 5.72 22.94 -0.17
C ALA A 24 4.96 22.36 -1.39
N GLN A 25 4.57 23.19 -2.35
CA GLN A 25 3.93 22.75 -3.60
C GLN A 25 4.85 21.86 -4.42
N HIS A 26 6.13 22.22 -4.56
CA HIS A 26 7.10 21.40 -5.26
C HIS A 26 7.26 20.03 -4.63
N LEU A 27 7.40 19.95 -3.29
CA LEU A 27 7.52 18.68 -2.59
C LEU A 27 6.25 17.82 -2.69
N LYS A 28 5.07 18.43 -2.60
CA LYS A 28 3.79 17.74 -2.77
C LYS A 28 3.61 17.17 -4.17
N ALA A 29 4.12 17.85 -5.20
CA ALA A 29 4.06 17.38 -6.59
C ALA A 29 4.90 16.10 -6.83
N LEU A 30 5.81 15.75 -5.92
CA LEU A 30 6.55 14.49 -5.98
C LEU A 30 5.76 13.31 -5.38
N LEU A 31 4.68 13.57 -4.64
CA LEU A 31 3.84 12.53 -4.04
C LEU A 31 2.70 12.15 -4.97
N PRO A 32 2.16 10.92 -4.85
CA PRO A 32 0.92 10.56 -5.53
C PRO A 32 -0.21 11.53 -5.17
N SER A 33 -0.97 11.95 -6.18
CA SER A 33 -2.15 12.81 -5.99
C SER A 33 -3.34 12.06 -5.38
N THR A 34 -3.42 10.75 -5.61
CA THR A 34 -4.44 9.86 -5.05
C THR A 34 -3.78 8.67 -4.37
N LEU A 35 -4.51 8.06 -3.44
CA LEU A 35 -4.16 6.81 -2.79
C LEU A 35 -5.30 5.81 -2.97
N SER A 36 -4.94 4.57 -3.34
CA SER A 36 -5.86 3.45 -3.36
C SER A 36 -6.32 3.07 -1.95
N THR A 37 -7.62 2.97 -1.74
CA THR A 37 -8.26 2.36 -0.55
C THR A 37 -9.02 1.12 -0.99
N ILE A 38 -9.00 0.07 -0.17
CA ILE A 38 -9.66 -1.19 -0.49
C ILE A 38 -10.90 -1.37 0.36
N LYS A 39 -12.00 -1.76 -0.28
CA LYS A 39 -13.23 -2.15 0.43
C LYS A 39 -13.25 -3.67 0.61
N VAL A 40 -13.18 -4.09 1.87
CA VAL A 40 -13.34 -5.48 2.27
C VAL A 40 -14.70 -5.64 2.95
N ALA A 41 -15.38 -6.75 2.69
CA ALA A 41 -16.62 -7.07 3.40
C ALA A 41 -16.34 -7.28 4.91
N GLN A 42 -17.19 -6.76 5.79
CA GLN A 42 -16.95 -6.77 7.25
C GLN A 42 -16.78 -8.17 7.87
N ASN A 43 -17.28 -9.21 7.20
CA ASN A 43 -17.25 -10.60 7.67
C ASN A 43 -16.11 -11.44 7.05
N GLN A 44 -15.28 -10.86 6.19
CA GLN A 44 -14.19 -11.57 5.56
C GLN A 44 -12.94 -11.48 6.44
N ALA A 45 -12.43 -12.64 6.87
CA ALA A 45 -11.20 -12.70 7.64
C ALA A 45 -9.98 -12.63 6.70
N PRO A 46 -8.93 -11.88 7.06
CA PRO A 46 -7.68 -11.89 6.31
C PRO A 46 -6.96 -13.23 6.49
N LEU A 47 -6.23 -13.65 5.45
CA LEU A 47 -5.35 -14.80 5.52
C LEU A 47 -4.24 -14.59 6.55
N THR A 48 -3.57 -13.44 6.44
CA THR A 48 -2.44 -13.06 7.28
C THR A 48 -2.14 -11.58 7.09
N HIS A 49 -0.98 -11.13 7.57
CA HIS A 49 -0.55 -9.75 7.52
C HIS A 49 0.85 -9.61 6.90
N ALA A 50 0.99 -8.67 5.97
CA ALA A 50 2.23 -8.26 5.32
C ALA A 50 2.86 -7.04 5.99
N THR A 51 4.17 -6.86 5.86
CA THR A 51 4.76 -5.55 6.13
C THR A 51 4.67 -4.69 4.87
N LEU A 52 3.76 -3.71 4.85
CA LEU A 52 3.72 -2.71 3.78
C LEU A 52 4.70 -1.59 4.08
N THR A 53 5.75 -1.49 3.26
CA THR A 53 6.83 -0.53 3.48
C THR A 53 6.31 0.90 3.29
N ASN A 54 5.53 1.15 2.24
CA ASN A 54 5.00 2.48 1.89
C ASN A 54 3.51 2.69 2.23
N ARG A 55 2.85 1.68 2.81
CA ARG A 55 1.41 1.71 3.17
C ARG A 55 0.47 2.11 2.02
N LEU A 56 0.83 1.71 0.81
CA LEU A 56 -0.03 1.79 -0.36
C LEU A 56 -0.70 0.43 -0.57
N ALA A 57 -2.02 0.42 -0.70
CA ALA A 57 -2.76 -0.81 -0.90
C ALA A 57 -2.42 -1.46 -2.25
N ILE A 58 -2.45 -2.79 -2.31
CA ILE A 58 -2.12 -3.59 -3.48
C ILE A 58 -3.32 -4.47 -3.80
N SER A 59 -3.76 -4.51 -5.05
CA SER A 59 -4.77 -5.48 -5.49
C SER A 59 -4.58 -5.73 -6.97
N GLY A 60 -4.42 -6.99 -7.38
CA GLY A 60 -4.16 -7.35 -8.76
C GLY A 60 -3.80 -8.83 -8.93
N HIS A 61 -3.50 -9.19 -10.18
CA HIS A 61 -3.06 -10.52 -10.56
C HIS A 61 -1.55 -10.64 -10.39
N LEU A 62 -1.10 -11.77 -9.87
CA LEU A 62 0.30 -12.04 -9.64
C LEU A 62 1.05 -12.31 -10.95
N ALA A 63 2.22 -11.72 -11.08
CA ALA A 63 3.17 -11.98 -12.15
C ALA A 63 4.54 -12.27 -11.54
N PHE A 64 5.21 -13.31 -12.03
CA PHE A 64 6.52 -13.76 -11.55
C PHE A 64 7.63 -13.47 -12.57
N SER A 65 7.24 -12.95 -13.74
CA SER A 65 8.16 -12.58 -14.82
C SER A 65 7.75 -11.26 -15.48
N GLN A 66 8.72 -10.64 -16.14
CA GLN A 66 8.49 -9.41 -16.89
C GLN A 66 7.44 -9.57 -18.00
N ALA A 67 7.44 -10.73 -18.67
CA ALA A 67 6.49 -11.02 -19.74
C ALA A 67 5.05 -11.07 -19.21
N GLU A 68 4.85 -11.68 -18.03
CA GLU A 68 3.53 -11.79 -17.40
C GLU A 68 2.99 -10.43 -16.96
N ILE A 69 3.80 -9.61 -16.26
CA ILE A 69 3.34 -8.29 -15.81
C ILE A 69 3.03 -7.37 -16.99
N THR A 70 3.82 -7.44 -18.06
CA THR A 70 3.56 -6.69 -19.29
C THR A 70 2.26 -7.14 -19.93
N ALA A 71 2.03 -8.45 -20.04
CA ALA A 71 0.80 -9.00 -20.62
C ALA A 71 -0.45 -8.63 -19.80
N LEU A 72 -0.36 -8.62 -18.47
CA LEU A 72 -1.46 -8.17 -17.60
C LEU A 72 -1.76 -6.68 -17.83
N HIS A 73 -0.72 -5.85 -17.86
CA HIS A 73 -0.86 -4.41 -18.12
C HIS A 73 -1.47 -4.11 -19.49
N GLU A 74 -1.02 -4.80 -20.55
CA GLU A 74 -1.57 -4.67 -21.91
C GLU A 74 -3.06 -5.06 -21.99
N ARG A 75 -3.51 -5.96 -21.11
CA ARG A 75 -4.93 -6.33 -20.96
C ARG A 75 -5.72 -5.35 -20.09
N GLY A 76 -5.09 -4.32 -19.53
CA GLY A 76 -5.70 -3.40 -18.59
C GLY A 76 -6.04 -4.03 -17.24
N GLN A 77 -5.42 -5.16 -16.90
CA GLN A 77 -5.59 -5.81 -15.61
C GLN A 77 -4.61 -5.22 -14.61
N ARG A 78 -5.06 -5.03 -13.37
CA ARG A 78 -4.16 -4.67 -12.28
C ARG A 78 -3.16 -5.79 -12.05
N ALA A 79 -1.88 -5.45 -11.97
CA ALA A 79 -0.78 -6.41 -11.96
C ALA A 79 0.14 -6.22 -10.76
N VAL A 80 0.51 -7.32 -10.11
CA VAL A 80 1.38 -7.33 -8.93
C VAL A 80 2.59 -8.18 -9.23
N PHE A 81 3.76 -7.56 -9.26
CA PHE A 81 5.00 -8.28 -9.49
C PHE A 81 5.46 -8.99 -8.21
N VAL A 82 5.72 -10.29 -8.29
CA VAL A 82 6.34 -11.06 -7.21
C VAL A 82 7.82 -11.22 -7.54
N SER A 83 8.67 -10.74 -6.66
CA SER A 83 10.10 -10.63 -6.90
C SER A 83 10.92 -11.45 -5.91
N ALA A 84 11.90 -12.19 -6.43
CA ALA A 84 13.07 -12.68 -5.67
C ALA A 84 14.26 -11.69 -5.70
N HIS A 85 14.06 -10.58 -6.43
CA HIS A 85 14.90 -9.41 -6.65
C HIS A 85 16.13 -9.56 -7.56
N ASN A 86 15.97 -9.08 -8.80
CA ASN A 86 17.05 -8.61 -9.68
C ASN A 86 16.81 -7.13 -10.03
N ARG A 87 17.82 -6.26 -9.84
CA ARG A 87 17.73 -4.80 -10.03
C ARG A 87 17.44 -4.36 -11.48
N GLN A 88 17.58 -5.26 -12.45
CA GLN A 88 17.41 -4.91 -13.86
C GLN A 88 15.93 -4.74 -14.27
N ASP A 89 14.99 -5.22 -13.45
CA ASP A 89 13.57 -5.30 -13.82
C ASP A 89 12.75 -4.07 -13.37
N ASP A 90 13.32 -3.20 -12.53
CA ASP A 90 12.61 -2.09 -11.87
C ASP A 90 11.91 -1.14 -12.88
N SER A 91 12.55 -0.79 -14.00
CA SER A 91 12.01 0.21 -14.95
C SER A 91 10.74 -0.23 -15.68
N LEU A 92 10.53 -1.53 -15.83
CA LEU A 92 9.38 -2.12 -16.50
C LEU A 92 8.25 -2.37 -15.52
N ILE A 93 8.60 -2.82 -14.31
CA ILE A 93 7.65 -2.92 -13.19
C ILE A 93 7.02 -1.55 -12.90
N LEU A 94 7.82 -0.48 -12.92
CA LEU A 94 7.33 0.90 -12.74
C LEU A 94 6.32 1.36 -13.79
N LYS A 95 6.29 0.73 -14.96
CA LYS A 95 5.35 1.08 -16.04
C LYS A 95 4.10 0.21 -16.05
N ALA A 96 4.19 -1.01 -15.55
CA ALA A 96 3.20 -2.05 -15.77
C ALA A 96 2.53 -2.57 -14.47
N GLY A 97 3.11 -2.30 -13.30
CA GLY A 97 2.64 -2.85 -12.03
C GLY A 97 1.91 -1.85 -11.14
N ASP A 98 0.88 -2.33 -10.44
CA ASP A 98 0.18 -1.65 -9.35
C ASP A 98 0.82 -1.95 -7.99
N GLY A 99 1.62 -3.01 -7.90
CA GLY A 99 2.28 -3.40 -6.66
C GLY A 99 3.44 -4.36 -6.85
N ILE A 100 4.26 -4.45 -5.82
CA ILE A 100 5.39 -5.36 -5.71
C ILE A 100 5.27 -6.12 -4.40
N ILE A 101 5.39 -7.44 -4.51
CA ILE A 101 5.57 -8.35 -3.40
C ILE A 101 7.01 -8.83 -3.43
N ASP A 102 7.74 -8.51 -2.38
CA ASP A 102 9.13 -8.90 -2.21
C ASP A 102 9.24 -9.88 -1.03
N ILE A 103 9.53 -11.13 -1.33
CA ILE A 103 9.58 -12.19 -0.33
C ILE A 103 10.75 -11.98 0.65
N TRP A 104 11.85 -11.38 0.21
CA TRP A 104 13.09 -11.27 1.00
C TRP A 104 13.45 -9.84 1.43
N GLY A 105 12.77 -8.82 0.91
CA GLY A 105 12.92 -7.42 1.33
C GLY A 105 14.09 -6.68 0.69
N PHE A 106 14.55 -7.12 -0.48
CA PHE A 106 15.63 -6.50 -1.27
C PHE A 106 15.21 -5.25 -2.06
N ALA A 107 13.94 -5.09 -2.41
CA ALA A 107 13.37 -3.99 -3.20
C ALA A 107 13.25 -2.66 -2.40
N LYS A 108 13.57 -2.66 -1.10
CA LYS A 108 13.52 -1.48 -0.23
C LYS A 108 14.37 -0.29 -0.72
N HIS A 109 15.41 -0.54 -1.51
CA HIS A 109 16.26 0.53 -2.06
C HIS A 109 15.55 1.38 -3.13
N ALA A 110 14.50 0.86 -3.78
CA ALA A 110 13.66 1.58 -4.73
C ALA A 110 12.36 2.12 -4.10
N PHE A 111 12.28 2.10 -2.76
CA PHE A 111 11.12 2.53 -1.98
C PHE A 111 10.57 3.89 -2.40
N ASP A 112 11.42 4.90 -2.52
CA ASP A 112 10.98 6.27 -2.86
C ASP A 112 10.40 6.31 -4.27
N THR A 113 11.05 5.64 -5.23
CA THR A 113 10.58 5.56 -6.62
C THR A 113 9.20 4.89 -6.69
N PHE A 114 9.00 3.74 -6.04
CA PHE A 114 7.68 3.09 -6.01
C PHE A 114 6.63 3.98 -5.35
N THR A 115 6.99 4.62 -4.24
CA THR A 115 6.11 5.51 -3.49
C THR A 115 5.64 6.70 -4.33
N GLN A 116 6.53 7.35 -5.08
CA GLN A 116 6.20 8.49 -5.95
C GLN A 116 5.30 8.09 -7.12
N ASN A 117 5.44 6.86 -7.62
CA ASN A 117 4.62 6.33 -8.71
C ASN A 117 3.31 5.67 -8.20
N GLY A 118 3.03 5.71 -6.90
CA GLY A 118 1.81 5.11 -6.34
C GLY A 118 1.82 3.58 -6.33
N ILE A 119 2.98 2.95 -6.46
CA ILE A 119 3.13 1.49 -6.50
C ILE A 119 3.33 0.96 -5.10
N GLY A 120 2.48 0.03 -4.67
CA GLY A 120 2.60 -0.59 -3.35
C GLY A 120 3.82 -1.49 -3.22
N LEU A 121 4.49 -1.45 -2.07
CA LEU A 121 5.63 -2.32 -1.76
C LEU A 121 5.36 -3.12 -0.50
N ALA A 122 5.02 -4.40 -0.67
CA ALA A 122 4.84 -5.35 0.40
C ALA A 122 6.07 -6.25 0.57
N VAL A 123 6.45 -6.50 1.82
CA VAL A 123 7.47 -7.49 2.18
C VAL A 123 6.81 -8.60 2.98
N PHE A 124 7.04 -9.84 2.56
CA PHE A 124 6.50 -11.04 3.19
C PHE A 124 7.59 -11.84 3.91
N PRO A 125 8.03 -11.41 5.11
CA PRO A 125 9.10 -12.12 5.82
C PRO A 125 8.72 -13.57 6.21
N GLN A 126 7.41 -13.89 6.23
CA GLN A 126 6.88 -15.22 6.51
C GLN A 126 6.68 -16.06 5.23
N GLY A 127 6.78 -15.44 4.05
CA GLY A 127 6.56 -16.11 2.77
C GLY A 127 7.72 -17.02 2.42
N GLN A 128 7.41 -18.15 1.80
CA GLN A 128 8.41 -19.09 1.31
C GLN A 128 8.16 -19.40 -0.15
N TRP A 129 9.21 -19.45 -0.96
CA TRP A 129 9.09 -19.97 -2.32
C TRP A 129 8.63 -21.43 -2.28
N ALA A 130 7.52 -21.71 -2.96
CA ALA A 130 6.94 -23.04 -3.05
C ALA A 130 7.61 -23.87 -4.15
N SER A 131 8.29 -23.22 -5.09
CA SER A 131 9.00 -23.83 -6.20
C SER A 131 10.45 -23.33 -6.30
N LYS A 132 11.33 -24.16 -6.87
CA LYS A 132 12.76 -23.80 -7.06
C LYS A 132 12.98 -22.74 -8.13
N ASP A 133 12.04 -22.63 -9.06
CA ASP A 133 12.06 -21.67 -10.16
C ASP A 133 11.38 -20.35 -9.79
N GLU A 134 10.97 -20.18 -8.53
CA GLU A 134 10.39 -18.94 -8.00
C GLU A 134 9.13 -18.51 -8.76
N SER A 135 8.36 -19.47 -9.29
CA SER A 135 7.09 -19.25 -10.00
C SER A 135 5.86 -19.32 -9.08
N ALA A 136 6.06 -19.71 -7.82
CA ALA A 136 5.00 -19.76 -6.81
C ALA A 136 5.57 -19.55 -5.40
N PHE A 137 4.81 -18.89 -4.54
CA PHE A 137 5.12 -18.73 -3.11
C PHE A 137 3.97 -19.21 -2.24
N THR A 138 4.28 -19.67 -1.04
CA THR A 138 3.31 -20.04 -0.02
C THR A 138 3.29 -18.99 1.08
N LEU A 139 2.09 -18.56 1.46
CA LEU A 139 1.80 -17.81 2.67
C LEU A 139 0.87 -18.63 3.53
N THR A 140 1.27 -18.88 4.77
CA THR A 140 0.50 -19.75 5.69
C THR A 140 0.27 -21.13 5.05
N GLU A 141 -0.97 -21.47 4.70
CA GLU A 141 -1.36 -22.73 4.06
C GLU A 141 -1.78 -22.54 2.59
N THR A 142 -1.76 -21.31 2.07
CA THR A 142 -2.16 -20.97 0.70
C THR A 142 -0.93 -20.81 -0.19
N THR A 143 -0.91 -21.50 -1.33
CA THR A 143 0.09 -21.32 -2.39
C THR A 143 -0.46 -20.43 -3.48
N PHE A 144 0.30 -19.39 -3.82
CA PHE A 144 0.03 -18.43 -4.88
C PHE A 144 0.98 -18.65 -6.05
N SER A 145 0.45 -18.53 -7.25
CA SER A 145 1.12 -18.78 -8.54
C SER A 145 0.71 -17.73 -9.58
N SER A 146 1.33 -17.79 -10.76
CA SER A 146 1.10 -16.82 -11.83
C SER A 146 -0.38 -16.70 -12.20
N GLY A 147 -0.88 -15.48 -12.25
CA GLY A 147 -2.27 -15.15 -12.55
C GLY A 147 -3.22 -15.20 -11.35
N ASP A 148 -2.80 -15.74 -10.21
CA ASP A 148 -3.64 -15.73 -9.01
C ASP A 148 -3.91 -14.30 -8.53
N GLU A 149 -5.06 -14.11 -7.92
CA GLU A 149 -5.51 -12.80 -7.47
C GLU A 149 -5.16 -12.60 -6.00
N ILE A 150 -4.57 -11.44 -5.69
CA ILE A 150 -4.25 -11.06 -4.32
C ILE A 150 -4.71 -9.64 -4.03
N THR A 151 -5.09 -9.42 -2.78
CA THR A 151 -5.37 -8.11 -2.23
C THR A 151 -4.61 -7.92 -0.92
N ILE A 152 -4.01 -6.75 -0.75
CA ILE A 152 -3.32 -6.31 0.46
C ILE A 152 -3.76 -4.89 0.79
N THR A 153 -4.39 -4.70 1.94
CA THR A 153 -4.85 -3.40 2.41
C THR A 153 -3.67 -2.52 2.86
N ALA A 154 -3.88 -1.21 2.97
CA ALA A 154 -2.84 -0.26 3.35
C ALA A 154 -2.27 -0.48 4.77
N ASP A 155 -3.05 -1.11 5.67
CA ASP A 155 -2.61 -1.53 7.00
C ASP A 155 -1.88 -2.88 6.97
N GLY A 156 -2.01 -3.67 5.89
CA GLY A 156 -1.22 -4.86 5.61
C GLY A 156 -1.96 -6.18 5.67
N GLN A 157 -3.28 -6.17 5.80
CA GLN A 157 -4.10 -7.39 5.77
C GLN A 157 -4.12 -7.99 4.37
N ILE A 158 -3.89 -9.30 4.26
CA ILE A 158 -3.85 -10.04 2.99
C ILE A 158 -5.14 -10.85 2.79
N TYR A 159 -5.68 -10.81 1.59
CA TYR A 159 -6.85 -11.56 1.15
C TYR A 159 -6.58 -12.23 -0.20
N GLU A 160 -7.16 -13.41 -0.41
CA GLU A 160 -7.29 -14.01 -1.74
C GLU A 160 -8.32 -13.23 -2.55
N GLY A 161 -8.10 -13.13 -3.86
CA GLY A 161 -9.03 -12.49 -4.78
C GLY A 161 -8.85 -10.98 -4.91
N LEU A 162 -9.46 -10.44 -5.96
CA LEU A 162 -9.58 -9.00 -6.16
C LEU A 162 -10.65 -8.38 -5.27
N HIS A 163 -10.37 -7.19 -4.76
CA HIS A 163 -11.34 -6.38 -4.02
C HIS A 163 -11.52 -5.04 -4.72
N GLU A 164 -12.65 -4.38 -4.45
CA GLU A 164 -12.91 -3.05 -5.01
C GLU A 164 -11.86 -2.06 -4.49
N VAL A 165 -11.16 -1.43 -5.44
CA VAL A 165 -10.20 -0.37 -5.18
C VAL A 165 -10.83 0.98 -5.47
N VAL A 166 -10.76 1.87 -4.50
CA VAL A 166 -11.26 3.25 -4.60
C VAL A 166 -10.09 4.20 -4.50
N GLU A 167 -9.91 5.03 -5.52
CA GLU A 167 -8.94 6.11 -5.50
C GLU A 167 -9.46 7.30 -4.71
N VAL A 168 -8.69 7.74 -3.72
CA VAL A 168 -9.05 8.88 -2.86
C VAL A 168 -7.96 9.93 -2.97
N PRO A 169 -8.29 11.23 -3.14
CA PRO A 169 -7.30 12.29 -3.09
C PRO A 169 -6.49 12.24 -1.79
N ILE A 170 -5.16 12.34 -1.88
CA ILE A 170 -4.27 12.22 -0.72
C ILE A 170 -4.60 13.23 0.38
N GLU A 171 -5.08 14.41 -0.01
CA GLU A 171 -5.48 15.50 0.89
C GLU A 171 -6.67 15.09 1.77
N SER A 172 -7.64 14.38 1.20
CA SER A 172 -8.84 13.91 1.89
C SER A 172 -8.50 12.85 2.95
N VAL A 173 -7.50 12.01 2.70
CA VAL A 173 -7.02 11.00 3.67
C VAL A 173 -6.39 11.69 4.89
N VAL A 174 -5.62 12.76 4.66
CA VAL A 174 -4.97 13.53 5.73
C VAL A 174 -5.99 14.30 6.58
N LEU A 175 -7.00 14.89 5.95
CA LEU A 175 -8.07 15.61 6.64
C LEU A 175 -9.04 14.67 7.38
N GLY A 176 -9.36 13.50 6.80
CA GLY A 176 -10.20 12.47 7.42
C GLY A 176 -9.57 11.83 8.65
N GLY A 177 -8.24 11.67 8.67
CA GLY A 177 -7.51 11.18 9.85
C GLY A 177 -7.62 12.10 11.07
N ALA A 178 -7.75 13.42 10.86
CA ALA A 178 -7.98 14.38 11.93
C ALA A 178 -9.40 14.29 12.51
N LEU A 179 -10.39 13.90 11.71
CA LEU A 179 -11.77 13.69 12.18
C LEU A 179 -11.94 12.39 12.98
N MET A 180 -11.21 11.33 12.62
CA MET A 180 -11.26 10.05 13.36
C MET A 180 -10.49 10.08 14.69
N ALA A 181 -9.43 10.87 14.79
CA ALA A 181 -8.71 11.07 16.07
C ALA A 181 -9.54 11.81 17.13
N GLY A 182 -10.54 12.62 16.70
CA GLY A 182 -11.45 13.34 17.59
C GLY A 182 -12.60 12.50 18.16
N GLN A 183 -12.81 11.26 17.69
CA GLN A 183 -13.92 10.39 18.13
C GLN A 183 -13.51 9.34 19.17
N MET A 184 -12.25 9.29 19.61
CA MET A 184 -11.79 8.38 20.66
C MET A 184 -11.77 9.00 22.08
N MET A 185 -12.46 10.12 22.29
CA MET A 185 -12.78 10.56 23.66
C MET A 185 -14.07 9.84 24.09
N PRO A 186 -14.04 8.97 25.11
CA PRO A 186 -15.28 8.49 25.70
C PRO A 186 -16.08 9.70 26.19
N PRO A 187 -17.42 9.68 26.07
CA PRO A 187 -18.23 10.75 26.63
C PRO A 187 -17.91 10.83 28.13
N LEU A 188 -17.50 12.02 28.59
CA LEU A 188 -17.41 12.33 30.01
C LEU A 188 -18.80 12.11 30.60
N ILE A 189 -18.97 10.98 31.30
CA ILE A 189 -20.17 10.70 32.07
C ILE A 189 -20.21 11.76 33.18
N PRO A 190 -21.21 12.65 33.22
CA PRO A 190 -21.34 13.58 34.33
C PRO A 190 -21.59 12.78 35.61
N MET A 191 -20.74 12.99 36.62
CA MET A 191 -20.94 12.40 37.93
C MET A 191 -22.28 12.88 38.52
N PRO A 192 -23.08 11.99 39.14
CA PRO A 192 -24.28 12.42 39.82
C PRO A 192 -23.89 13.31 41.00
N THR A 193 -24.46 14.51 41.01
CA THR A 193 -24.38 15.44 42.14
C THR A 193 -25.10 14.77 43.31
N VAL A 194 -24.34 14.34 44.33
CA VAL A 194 -24.93 13.92 45.60
C VAL A 194 -25.42 15.17 46.29
N GLY A 195 -26.74 15.37 46.24
CA GLY A 195 -27.43 16.36 47.05
C GLY A 195 -27.32 16.02 48.54
N LEU A 196 -27.23 17.09 49.33
CA LEU A 196 -27.10 17.16 50.79
C LEU A 196 -28.03 16.22 51.58
#